data_AF-A0A5J5HP28-F1
#
_entry.id   AF-A0A5J5HP28-F1
#
_cell.length_a   1.000
_cell.length_b   1.000
_cell.length_c   1.000
_cell.angle_alpha   90.00
_cell.angle_beta   90.00
_cell.angle_gamma   90.00
#
_symmetry.space_group_name_H-M   'P 1'
#
loop_
_entity.id
_entity.type
_entity.pdbx_description
1 polymer ?
#
loop_
_entity_poly.entity_id
_entity_poly.type
_entity_poly.pdbx_seq_one_letter_code
_entity_poly.pdbx_strand_id
1 'polypeptide(L)' 'MDQQAQEMFLNFILERVQEGKEDEAKEILTENFKKLTEGTFSQEDIQVFLPKMISLLKPEKLEEVAGIVKQFAGEFGL' A
#
# COMPACT_ATOMS: atom_id res chain seq x y z
N MET A 1 1.75 3.11 12.53
CA MET A 1 0.92 1.94 12.17
C MET A 1 1.48 0.75 12.92
N ASP A 2 0.62 0.00 13.60
CA ASP A 2 0.99 -1.24 14.30
C ASP A 2 1.12 -2.41 13.31
N GLN A 3 1.89 -3.44 13.69
CA GLN A 3 2.24 -4.55 12.80
C GLN A 3 1.02 -5.33 12.29
N GLN A 4 -0.05 -5.38 13.10
CA GLN A 4 -1.30 -6.03 12.73
C GLN A 4 -2.03 -5.28 11.62
N ALA A 5 -2.09 -3.94 11.67
CA ALA A 5 -2.69 -3.14 10.60
C ALA A 5 -1.89 -3.24 9.29
N GLN A 6 -0.55 -3.33 9.37
CA GLN A 6 0.31 -3.55 8.19
C GLN A 6 0.02 -4.90 7.53
N GLU A 7 -0.11 -5.98 8.32
CA GLU A 7 -0.43 -7.32 7.80
C GLU A 7 -1.83 -7.38 7.18
N MET A 8 -2.82 -6.74 7.80
CA MET A 8 -4.17 -6.63 7.24
C MET A 8 -4.17 -5.86 5.92
N PHE A 9 -3.47 -4.72 5.86
CA PHE A 9 -3.36 -3.93 4.63
C PHE A 9 -2.62 -4.70 3.53
N LEU A 10 -1.55 -5.44 3.88
CA LEU A 10 -0.82 -6.30 2.96
C LEU A 10 -1.75 -7.32 2.31
N ASN A 11 -2.44 -8.13 3.12
CA ASN A 11 -3.33 -9.17 2.62
C ASN A 11 -4.46 -8.57 1.78
N PHE A 12 -5.05 -7.46 2.23
CA PHE A 12 -6.07 -6.72 1.50
C PHE A 12 -5.60 -6.31 0.09
N ILE A 13 -4.39 -5.78 -0.04
CA ILE A 13 -3.84 -5.39 -1.33
C ILE A 13 -3.51 -6.61 -2.19
N LEU A 14 -2.93 -7.67 -1.62
CA LEU A 14 -2.57 -8.89 -2.35
C LEU A 14 -3.78 -9.62 -2.96
N GLU A 15 -4.98 -9.46 -2.40
CA GLU A 15 -6.21 -9.96 -3.03
C GLU A 15 -6.66 -9.13 -4.25
N ARG A 16 -6.22 -7.87 -4.32
CA ARG A 16 -6.68 -6.85 -5.28
C ARG A 16 -5.65 -6.55 -6.36
N VAL A 17 -4.45 -7.11 -6.27
CA VAL A 17 -3.47 -7.07 -7.34
C VAL A 17 -3.84 -7.99 -8.48
N GLN A 18 -3.27 -7.69 -9.65
CA GLN A 18 -3.34 -8.53 -10.83
C GLN A 18 -2.66 -9.88 -10.55
N GLU A 19 -3.16 -10.92 -11.19
CA GLU A 19 -2.60 -12.27 -11.04
C GLU A 19 -1.14 -12.30 -11.52
N GLY A 20 -0.25 -12.86 -10.70
CA GLY A 20 1.19 -12.92 -10.95
C GLY A 20 1.95 -11.64 -10.55
N LYS A 21 1.30 -10.68 -9.90
CA LYS A 21 1.90 -9.44 -9.37
C LYS A 21 1.96 -9.39 -7.85
N GLU A 22 1.55 -10.46 -7.17
CA GLU A 22 1.50 -10.56 -5.71
C GLU A 22 2.87 -10.39 -5.07
N ASP A 23 3.90 -11.06 -5.60
CA ASP A 23 5.25 -10.97 -5.04
C ASP A 23 5.84 -9.57 -5.19
N GLU A 24 5.64 -8.93 -6.34
CA GLU A 24 6.08 -7.56 -6.62
C GLU A 24 5.38 -6.56 -5.69
N ALA A 25 4.06 -6.68 -5.53
CA ALA A 25 3.29 -5.83 -4.63
C ALA A 25 3.69 -6.03 -3.16
N LYS A 26 3.94 -7.28 -2.76
CA LYS A 26 4.41 -7.60 -1.42
C LYS A 26 5.74 -6.93 -1.13
N GLU A 27 6.72 -7.05 -2.02
CA GLU A 27 8.05 -6.45 -1.82
C GLU A 27 7.94 -4.92 -1.63
N ILE A 28 7.20 -4.25 -2.51
CA ILE A 28 6.98 -2.79 -2.45
C ILE A 28 6.28 -2.38 -1.14
N LEU A 29 5.23 -3.09 -0.72
CA LEU A 29 4.52 -2.78 0.51
C LEU A 29 5.41 -2.99 1.74
N THR A 30 6.17 -4.08 1.78
CA THR A 30 7.02 -4.41 2.92
C THR A 30 8.16 -3.39 3.10
N GLU A 31 8.74 -2.91 2.00
CA GLU A 31 9.73 -1.83 2.03
C GLU A 31 9.13 -0.53 2.62
N ASN A 32 7.93 -0.16 2.17
CA ASN A 32 7.27 1.06 2.64
C ASN A 32 6.80 0.95 4.10
N PHE A 33 6.35 -0.23 4.55
CA PHE A 33 6.03 -0.47 5.96
C PHE A 33 7.26 -0.34 6.86
N LYS A 34 8.42 -0.79 6.40
CA LYS A 34 9.67 -0.59 7.12
C LYS A 34 9.97 0.90 7.28
N LYS A 35 9.87 1.69 6.21
CA LYS A 35 10.04 3.15 6.26
C LYS A 35 9.01 3.85 7.16
N LEU A 36 7.76 3.41 7.13
CA LEU A 36 6.69 3.91 8.01
C LEU A 36 6.99 3.63 9.49
N THR A 37 7.52 2.45 9.79
CA THR A 37 7.91 2.04 11.14
C THR A 37 9.14 2.81 11.63
N GLU A 38 10.09 3.08 10.73
CA GLU A 38 11.30 3.86 10.99
C GLU A 38 11.06 5.38 11.00
N GLY A 39 9.86 5.83 10.60
CA GLY A 39 9.52 7.25 10.49
C GLY A 39 10.22 7.96 9.32
N THR A 40 10.72 7.21 8.34
CA THR A 40 11.46 7.73 7.17
C THR A 40 10.61 7.76 5.90
N PHE A 41 9.34 7.34 5.97
CA PHE A 41 8.42 7.39 4.84
C PHE A 41 8.03 8.83 4.51
N SER A 42 8.40 9.29 3.31
CA SER A 42 8.32 10.69 2.89
C SER A 42 7.30 10.90 1.76
N GLN A 43 7.03 12.17 1.42
CA GLN A 43 6.20 12.49 0.25
C GLN A 43 6.80 11.98 -1.06
N GLU A 44 8.13 11.93 -1.19
CA GLU A 44 8.79 11.39 -2.38
C GLU A 44 8.52 9.88 -2.51
N ASP A 45 8.54 9.15 -1.39
CA ASP A 45 8.17 7.73 -1.38
C ASP A 45 6.72 7.54 -1.82
N ILE A 46 5.79 8.41 -1.39
CA ILE A 46 4.39 8.39 -1.83
C ILE A 46 4.28 8.57 -3.35
N GLN A 47 5.03 9.53 -3.93
CA GLN A 47 5.00 9.80 -5.36
C GLN A 47 5.52 8.64 -6.21
N VAL A 48 6.43 7.84 -5.68
CA VAL A 48 6.94 6.63 -6.36
C VAL A 48 6.04 5.42 -6.10
N PHE A 49 5.53 5.28 -4.88
CA PHE A 49 4.71 4.16 -4.44
C PHE A 49 3.34 4.12 -5.14
N LEU A 50 2.62 5.25 -5.15
CA LEU A 50 1.26 5.31 -5.71
C LEU A 50 1.15 4.84 -7.16
N PRO A 51 1.95 5.36 -8.13
CA PRO A 51 1.83 4.91 -9.52
C PRO A 51 2.21 3.44 -9.70
N LYS A 52 3.21 2.94 -8.95
CA LYS A 52 3.56 1.52 -8.95
C LYS A 52 2.40 0.66 -8.44
N MET A 53 1.82 1.02 -7.30
CA MET A 53 0.66 0.29 -6.76
C MET A 53 -0.53 0.30 -7.70
N ILE A 54 -0.88 1.45 -8.27
CA ILE A 54 -1.97 1.56 -9.26
C ILE A 54 -1.72 0.62 -10.44
N SER A 55 -0.47 0.51 -10.92
CA SER A 55 -0.13 -0.37 -12.04
C SER A 55 -0.22 -1.87 -11.72
N LEU A 56 -0.12 -2.25 -10.45
CA LEU A 56 -0.18 -3.64 -9.99
C LEU A 56 -1.59 -4.07 -9.60
N LEU A 57 -2.47 -3.12 -9.30
CA LEU A 57 -3.86 -3.37 -8.92
C LEU A 57 -4.71 -3.76 -10.13
N LYS A 58 -5.73 -4.57 -9.88
CA LYS A 58 -6.81 -4.83 -10.84
C LYS A 58 -7.54 -3.51 -11.12
N PRO A 59 -7.80 -3.13 -12.39
CA PRO A 59 -8.43 -1.86 -12.73
C PRO A 59 -9.75 -1.61 -12.00
N GLU A 60 -10.57 -2.65 -11.82
CA GLU A 60 -11.85 -2.62 -11.13
C GLU A 60 -11.74 -2.46 -9.60
N LYS A 61 -10.53 -2.58 -9.04
CA LYS A 61 -10.24 -2.45 -7.61
C LYS A 61 -9.62 -1.10 -7.24
N LEU A 62 -9.29 -0.26 -8.21
CA LEU A 62 -8.62 1.02 -7.97
C LEU A 62 -9.44 1.97 -7.09
N GLU A 63 -10.73 2.12 -7.36
CA GLU A 63 -11.62 2.98 -6.56
C GLU A 63 -11.74 2.50 -5.11
N GLU A 64 -11.90 1.19 -4.92
CA GLU A 64 -11.99 0.55 -3.61
C GLU A 64 -10.70 0.80 -2.80
N VAL A 65 -9.55 0.52 -3.42
CA VAL A 65 -8.24 0.68 -2.76
C VAL A 65 -7.97 2.16 -2.46
N ALA A 66 -8.29 3.09 -3.36
CA ALA A 66 -8.11 4.52 -3.12
C ALA A 66 -8.93 5.02 -1.92
N GLY A 67 -10.17 4.55 -1.75
CA GLY A 67 -11.01 4.86 -0.60
C GLY A 67 -10.40 4.37 0.71
N ILE A 68 -9.93 3.12 0.74
CA ILE A 68 -9.30 2.52 1.93
C ILE A 68 -7.97 3.22 2.24
N VAL A 69 -7.13 3.50 1.24
CA VAL A 69 -5.86 4.23 1.44
C VAL A 69 -6.11 5.61 2.02
N LYS A 70 -7.15 6.32 1.58
CA LYS A 70 -7.52 7.63 2.13
C LYS A 70 -7.95 7.54 3.59
N GLN A 71 -8.71 6.50 3.95
CA GLN A 71 -9.09 6.25 5.34
C GLN A 71 -7.84 5.93 6.18
N PHE A 72 -6.96 5.06 5.68
CA PHE A 72 -5.69 4.75 6.32
C PHE A 72 -4.81 6.00 6.50
N ALA A 73 -4.63 6.82 5.47
CA ALA A 73 -3.84 8.05 5.56
C ALA A 73 -4.43 9.05 6.57
N GLY A 74 -5.75 9.20 6.60
CA GLY A 74 -6.46 10.04 7.57
C GLY A 74 -6.36 9.54 9.02
N GLU A 75 -6.36 8.23 9.24
CA GLU A 75 -6.15 7.62 10.57
C GLU A 75 -4.71 7.75 11.06
N PHE A 76 -3.73 7.86 10.15
CA PHE A 76 -2.29 7.96 10.48
C PHE A 76 -1.69 9.37 10.34
N GLY A 77 -2.51 10.40 10.08
CA GLY A 77 -2.11 11.81 10.16
C GLY A 77 -1.04 12.26 9.16
N LEU A 78 -1.04 11.70 7.94
CA LEU A 78 -0.28 12.24 6.80
C LEU A 78 -0.97 13.48 6.19
#